data_AF-A0A392N743-F1
#
_entry.id   AF-A0A392N743-F1
#
_cell.length_a   1.000
_cell.length_b   1.000
_cell.length_c   1.000
_cell.angle_alpha   90.00
_cell.angle_beta   90.00
_cell.angle_gamma   90.00
#
_symmetry.space_group_name_H-M   'P 1'
#
loop_
_entity.id
_entity.type
_entity.pdbx_description
1 polymer ?
#
loop_
_entity_poly.entity_id
_entity_poly.type
_entity_poly.pdbx_seq_one_letter_code
_entity_poly.pdbx_strand_id
1 'polypeptide(L)'
;MFSVIEKERRGDYLGKTVQVVPHVTDAIQEWIERVAQVPVDGKEGPADVCVIELGGTIGDIESMPFIEALGQFSYRVGPSNFCLVHVSLVPVLNVVGEQKTKPTQHSVRQLRGLGLIPNLLACRSSKELDENVKAKLSQFCHVP
;
A
#
# COMPACT_ATOMS: atom_id res chain seq x y z
N MET A 1 -3.57 -16.54 -1.58
CA MET A 1 -2.49 -17.48 -2.01
C MET A 1 -2.99 -18.93 -2.09
N PHE A 2 -3.65 -19.48 -1.07
CA PHE A 2 -4.22 -20.84 -1.12
C PHE A 2 -5.19 -21.04 -2.30
N SER A 3 -6.04 -20.05 -2.59
CA SER A 3 -6.93 -20.07 -3.76
C SER A 3 -6.21 -20.27 -5.10
N VAL A 4 -5.00 -19.73 -5.26
CA VAL A 4 -4.21 -19.89 -6.49
C VAL A 4 -3.69 -21.32 -6.61
N ILE A 5 -3.23 -21.91 -5.50
CA ILE A 5 -2.77 -23.30 -5.44
C ILE A 5 -3.94 -24.26 -5.74
N GLU A 6 -5.14 -23.99 -5.24
CA GLU A 6 -6.32 -24.81 -5.55
C GLU A 6 -6.74 -24.72 -7.02
N LYS A 7 -6.77 -23.51 -7.59
CA LYS A 7 -7.03 -23.30 -9.02
C LYS A 7 -6.00 -24.04 -9.88
N GLU A 8 -4.73 -24.04 -9.48
CA GLU A 8 -3.66 -24.80 -10.15
C GLU A 8 -3.91 -26.31 -10.09
N ARG A 9 -4.18 -26.85 -8.90
CA ARG A 9 -4.47 -28.28 -8.72
C ARG A 9 -5.69 -28.77 -9.48
N ARG A 10 -6.68 -27.90 -9.69
CA ARG A 10 -7.89 -28.18 -10.49
C ARG A 10 -7.66 -28.08 -12.00
N GLY A 11 -6.53 -27.51 -12.44
CA GLY A 11 -6.21 -27.33 -13.85
C GLY A 11 -6.77 -26.04 -14.47
N ASP A 12 -7.21 -25.07 -13.66
CA ASP A 12 -7.85 -23.84 -14.14
C ASP A 12 -6.88 -22.97 -14.97
N TYR A 13 -5.56 -23.15 -14.79
CA TYR A 13 -4.52 -22.46 -15.59
C TYR A 13 -4.08 -23.24 -16.85
N LEU A 14 -4.85 -24.26 -17.28
CA LEU A 14 -4.63 -25.02 -18.51
C LEU A 14 -3.22 -25.63 -18.63
N GLY A 15 -2.65 -26.04 -17.50
CA GLY A 15 -1.30 -26.63 -17.43
C GLY A 15 -0.15 -25.64 -17.62
N LYS A 16 -0.41 -24.34 -17.67
CA LYS A 16 0.63 -23.31 -17.67
C LYS A 16 1.25 -23.13 -16.28
N THR A 17 2.52 -22.73 -16.26
CA THR A 17 3.24 -22.43 -15.01
C THR A 17 2.59 -21.26 -14.27
N VAL A 18 2.22 -21.49 -13.01
CA VAL A 18 1.73 -20.45 -12.12
C VAL A 18 2.91 -19.66 -11.55
N GLN A 19 2.74 -18.34 -11.49
CA GLN A 19 3.77 -17.38 -11.08
C GLN A 19 3.14 -16.32 -10.16
N VAL A 20 3.97 -15.65 -9.35
CA VAL A 20 3.50 -14.55 -8.48
C VAL A 20 2.83 -13.45 -9.31
N VAL A 21 3.50 -13.01 -10.36
CA VAL A 21 2.91 -12.12 -11.38
C VAL A 21 2.66 -12.95 -12.64
N PRO A 22 1.46 -12.92 -13.24
CA PRO A 22 0.27 -12.17 -12.80
C PRO A 22 -0.65 -12.94 -11.84
N HIS A 23 -0.51 -14.27 -11.70
CA HIS A 23 -1.56 -15.09 -11.11
C HIS A 23 -1.89 -14.78 -9.64
N VAL A 24 -0.89 -14.47 -8.81
CA VAL A 24 -1.13 -14.09 -7.41
C VAL A 24 -1.61 -12.64 -7.32
N THR A 25 -1.04 -11.73 -8.11
CA THR A 25 -1.45 -10.32 -8.12
C THR A 25 -2.87 -10.13 -8.63
N ASP A 26 -3.28 -10.89 -9.65
CA ASP A 26 -4.65 -10.91 -10.16
C ASP A 26 -5.62 -11.45 -9.11
N ALA A 27 -5.25 -12.54 -8.43
CA ALA A 27 -6.09 -13.11 -7.38
C ALA A 27 -6.28 -12.16 -6.18
N ILE A 28 -5.28 -11.34 -5.85
CA ILE A 28 -5.40 -10.30 -4.82
C ILE A 28 -6.37 -9.20 -5.29
N GLN A 29 -6.22 -8.75 -6.54
CA GLN A 29 -7.07 -7.72 -7.14
C GLN A 29 -8.54 -8.17 -7.25
N GLU A 30 -8.80 -9.39 -7.73
CA GLU A 30 -10.14 -10.01 -7.77
C GLU A 30 -10.77 -10.08 -6.36
N TRP A 31 -9.94 -10.41 -5.35
CA TRP A 31 -10.42 -10.49 -3.97
C TRP A 31 -10.83 -9.12 -3.43
N ILE A 32 -10.03 -8.07 -3.68
CA ILE A 32 -10.32 -6.69 -3.28
C ILE A 32 -11.66 -6.23 -3.87
N GLU A 33 -11.84 -6.39 -5.19
CA GLU A 33 -13.07 -5.96 -5.88
C GLU A 33 -14.29 -6.68 -5.33
N ARG A 34 -14.21 -7.99 -5.14
CA ARG A 34 -15.31 -8.78 -4.60
C ARG A 34 -15.69 -8.35 -3.18
N VAL A 35 -14.71 -8.13 -2.31
CA VAL A 35 -14.97 -7.71 -0.91
C VAL A 35 -15.54 -6.29 -0.87
N ALA A 36 -15.07 -5.38 -1.73
CA ALA A 36 -15.59 -4.03 -1.83
C ALA A 36 -17.08 -3.98 -2.25
N GLN A 37 -17.58 -5.02 -2.92
CA GLN A 37 -19.00 -5.13 -3.29
C GLN A 37 -19.90 -5.68 -2.18
N VAL A 38 -19.34 -6.20 -1.09
CA VAL A 38 -20.13 -6.76 0.01
C VAL A 38 -20.77 -5.62 0.82
N PRO A 39 -22.10 -5.60 0.99
CA PRO A 39 -22.75 -4.59 1.81
C PRO A 39 -22.28 -4.64 3.26
N VAL A 40 -22.10 -3.46 3.85
CA VAL A 40 -21.68 -3.27 5.25
C VAL A 40 -22.68 -2.37 5.97
N ASP A 41 -22.59 -2.32 7.30
CA ASP A 41 -23.38 -1.41 8.16
C ASP A 41 -24.91 -1.52 8.01
N GLY A 42 -25.40 -2.68 7.54
CA GLY A 42 -26.82 -2.98 7.39
C GLY A 42 -27.53 -2.25 6.25
N LYS A 43 -26.79 -1.58 5.36
CA LYS A 43 -27.34 -0.91 4.18
C LYS A 43 -27.37 -1.86 2.98
N GLU A 44 -28.29 -1.61 2.05
CA GLU A 44 -28.28 -2.28 0.74
C GLU A 44 -27.23 -1.65 -0.17
N GLY A 45 -26.55 -2.48 -0.96
CA GLY A 45 -25.54 -2.03 -1.93
C GLY A 45 -24.10 -1.95 -1.37
N PRO A 46 -23.11 -1.71 -2.24
CA PRO A 46 -21.70 -1.61 -1.86
C PRO A 46 -21.41 -0.30 -1.11
N ALA A 47 -20.34 -0.29 -0.32
CA ALA A 47 -19.84 0.94 0.29
C ALA A 47 -19.24 1.88 -0.77
N ASP A 48 -19.32 3.19 -0.54
CA ASP A 48 -18.71 4.20 -1.42
C ASP A 48 -17.17 4.14 -1.40
N VAL A 49 -16.59 3.71 -0.28
CA VAL A 49 -15.14 3.63 -0.06
C VAL A 49 -14.78 2.32 0.64
N CYS A 50 -13.79 1.62 0.08
CA CYS A 50 -13.15 0.45 0.72
C CYS A 50 -11.78 0.85 1.25
N VAL A 51 -11.59 0.78 2.56
CA VAL A 51 -10.28 1.03 3.20
C VAL A 51 -9.51 -0.28 3.28
N ILE A 52 -8.33 -0.31 2.67
CA ILE A 52 -7.44 -1.48 2.66
C ILE A 52 -6.23 -1.17 3.52
N GLU A 53 -6.02 -1.94 4.57
CA GLU A 53 -4.79 -1.93 5.35
C GLU A 53 -3.84 -3.00 4.80
N LEU A 54 -2.69 -2.56 4.27
CA LEU A 54 -1.60 -3.47 3.97
C LEU A 54 -0.68 -3.57 5.19
N GLY A 55 -0.74 -4.71 5.88
CA GLY A 55 0.18 -5.03 6.96
C GLY A 55 1.63 -5.25 6.49
N GLY A 56 2.56 -5.26 7.45
CA GLY A 56 4.00 -5.38 7.20
C GLY A 56 4.68 -4.02 6.98
N THR A 57 5.94 -4.05 6.56
CA THR A 57 6.73 -2.84 6.30
C THR A 57 7.15 -2.78 4.84
N ILE A 58 7.18 -1.59 4.26
CA ILE A 58 7.77 -1.40 2.93
C ILE A 58 9.24 -1.82 2.98
N GLY A 59 9.61 -2.74 2.09
CA GLY A 59 10.95 -3.35 2.02
C GLY A 59 10.97 -4.83 2.41
N ASP A 60 9.92 -5.33 3.06
CA ASP A 60 9.80 -6.75 3.43
C ASP A 60 9.46 -7.60 2.19
N ILE A 61 10.09 -8.77 2.06
CA ILE A 61 9.94 -9.67 0.90
C ILE A 61 8.51 -10.21 0.83
N GLU A 62 7.90 -10.44 1.99
CA GLU A 62 6.53 -10.95 2.14
C GLU A 62 5.49 -9.96 1.62
N SER A 63 5.77 -8.66 1.67
CA SER A 63 4.87 -7.60 1.22
C SER A 63 4.93 -7.34 -0.28
N MET A 64 5.99 -7.79 -0.97
CA MET A 64 6.20 -7.50 -2.41
C MET A 64 5.01 -7.91 -3.31
N PRO A 65 4.41 -9.11 -3.18
CA PRO A 65 3.27 -9.49 -4.01
C PRO A 65 2.06 -8.56 -3.85
N PHE A 66 1.83 -8.04 -2.65
CA PHE A 66 0.71 -7.14 -2.38
C PHE A 66 0.97 -5.74 -2.90
N ILE A 67 2.20 -5.24 -2.74
CA ILE A 67 2.59 -3.93 -3.28
C ILE A 67 2.48 -3.93 -4.81
N GLU A 68 2.96 -5.00 -5.47
CA GLU A 68 2.83 -5.14 -6.92
C GLU A 68 1.35 -5.23 -7.35
N ALA A 69 0.53 -6.00 -6.64
CA ALA A 69 -0.90 -6.10 -6.91
C ALA A 69 -1.61 -4.75 -6.77
N LEU A 70 -1.34 -4.00 -5.71
CA LEU A 70 -1.91 -2.66 -5.48
C LEU A 70 -1.38 -1.64 -6.50
N GLY A 71 -0.11 -1.76 -6.91
CA GLY A 71 0.47 -0.98 -8.00
C GLY A 71 -0.32 -1.15 -9.29
N GLN A 72 -0.48 -2.39 -9.76
CA GLN A 72 -1.30 -2.73 -10.93
C GLN A 72 -2.75 -2.28 -10.77
N PHE A 73 -3.34 -2.49 -9.59
CA PHE A 73 -4.72 -2.11 -9.29
C PHE A 73 -4.93 -0.59 -9.42
N SER A 74 -4.00 0.22 -8.90
CA SER A 74 -4.09 1.68 -8.94
C SER A 74 -4.16 2.22 -10.37
N TYR A 75 -3.40 1.62 -11.31
CA TYR A 75 -3.49 1.96 -12.73
C TYR A 75 -4.82 1.52 -13.34
N ARG A 76 -5.32 0.33 -12.96
CA ARG A 76 -6.55 -0.24 -13.51
C ARG A 76 -7.79 0.56 -13.13
N VAL A 77 -7.92 0.98 -11.87
CA VAL A 77 -9.09 1.74 -11.38
C VAL A 77 -8.99 3.24 -11.66
N GLY A 78 -7.78 3.73 -11.91
CA GLY A 78 -7.50 5.12 -12.22
C GLY A 78 -7.38 6.03 -10.99
N PRO A 79 -6.81 7.23 -11.16
CA PRO A 79 -6.41 8.12 -10.07
C PRO A 79 -7.59 8.70 -9.27
N SER A 80 -8.82 8.69 -9.83
CA SER A 80 -10.02 9.15 -9.11
C SER A 80 -10.59 8.10 -8.15
N ASN A 81 -10.17 6.83 -8.27
CA ASN A 81 -10.73 5.70 -7.52
C ASN A 81 -9.68 5.01 -6.64
N PHE A 82 -8.49 5.60 -6.50
CA PHE A 82 -7.41 5.07 -5.67
C PHE A 82 -6.72 6.19 -4.91
N CYS A 83 -6.57 6.01 -3.60
CA CYS A 83 -5.87 6.93 -2.72
C CYS A 83 -4.91 6.15 -1.82
N LEU A 84 -3.64 6.53 -1.82
CA LEU A 84 -2.59 5.90 -1.03
C LEU A 84 -2.15 6.79 0.13
N VAL A 85 -2.36 6.29 1.34
CA VAL A 85 -1.81 6.88 2.57
C VAL A 85 -0.58 6.07 2.99
N HIS A 86 0.59 6.69 2.98
CA HIS A 86 1.81 6.05 3.49
C HIS A 86 2.05 6.44 4.94
N VAL A 87 2.03 5.46 5.84
CA VAL A 87 2.27 5.68 7.28
C VAL A 87 3.74 5.44 7.58
N SER A 88 4.42 6.44 8.17
CA SER A 88 5.85 6.36 8.45
C SER A 88 6.23 6.96 9.79
N LEU A 89 7.26 6.40 10.44
CA LEU A 89 7.79 6.88 11.71
C LEU A 89 8.84 7.98 11.49
N VAL A 90 8.66 9.12 12.15
CA VAL A 90 9.64 10.19 12.30
C VAL A 90 10.20 10.13 13.71
N PRO A 91 11.35 9.46 13.93
CA PRO A 91 11.90 9.29 15.27
C PRO A 91 12.49 10.60 15.80
N VAL A 92 12.36 10.78 17.12
CA VAL A 92 12.94 11.91 17.87
C VAL A 92 14.13 11.39 18.67
N LEU A 93 15.31 11.94 18.46
CA LEU A 93 16.49 11.55 19.23
C LEU A 93 16.46 12.19 20.62
N ASN A 94 16.27 11.37 21.66
CA ASN A 94 16.05 11.82 23.05
C ASN A 94 17.13 12.76 23.59
N VAL A 95 18.38 12.65 23.11
CA VAL A 95 19.51 13.45 23.60
C VAL A 95 19.47 14.92 23.15
N VAL A 96 18.89 15.19 21.98
CA VAL A 96 18.89 16.54 21.35
C VAL A 96 17.51 17.02 20.92
N GLY A 97 16.47 16.19 21.03
CA GLY A 97 15.11 16.50 20.58
C GLY A 97 14.93 16.56 19.06
N GLU A 98 15.97 16.22 18.29
CA GLU A 98 15.96 16.35 16.83
C GLU A 98 15.07 15.29 16.16
N GLN A 99 14.16 15.75 15.30
CA GLN A 99 13.27 14.91 14.49
C GLN A 99 13.98 14.50 13.19
N LYS A 100 14.06 13.18 12.92
CA LYS A 100 14.78 12.66 11.75
C LYS A 100 13.84 12.29 10.61
N THR A 101 13.95 13.01 9.49
CA THR A 101 13.13 12.78 8.28
C THR A 101 13.66 11.69 7.35
N LYS A 102 14.95 11.35 7.45
CA LYS A 102 15.60 10.40 6.52
C LYS A 102 14.90 9.04 6.44
N PRO A 103 14.51 8.38 7.55
CA PRO A 103 13.82 7.09 7.47
C PRO A 103 12.55 7.14 6.60
N THR A 104 11.73 8.18 6.77
CA THR A 104 10.53 8.40 5.95
C THR A 104 10.88 8.63 4.48
N GLN A 105 11.91 9.43 4.18
CA GLN A 105 12.36 9.67 2.80
C GLN A 105 12.81 8.37 2.11
N HIS A 106 13.56 7.50 2.81
CA HIS A 106 13.96 6.20 2.28
C HIS A 106 12.77 5.30 2.01
N SER A 107 11.82 5.23 2.96
CA SER A 107 10.62 4.43 2.81
C SER A 107 9.75 4.89 1.63
N VAL A 108 9.53 6.21 1.48
CA VAL A 108 8.79 6.76 0.32
C VAL A 108 9.52 6.46 -1.00
N ARG A 109 10.86 6.53 -1.01
CA ARG A 109 11.64 6.20 -2.21
C ARG A 109 11.48 4.73 -2.61
N GLN A 110 11.47 3.81 -1.64
CA GLN A 110 11.24 2.40 -1.90
C GLN A 110 9.82 2.14 -2.42
N LEU A 111 8.81 2.73 -1.77
CA LEU A 111 7.41 2.64 -2.20
C LEU A 111 7.22 3.09 -3.66
N ARG A 112 7.83 4.23 -4.02
CA ARG A 112 7.82 4.75 -5.41
C ARG A 112 8.56 3.86 -6.39
N GLY A 113 9.67 3.27 -5.96
CA GLY A 113 10.41 2.29 -6.78
C GLY A 113 9.59 1.05 -7.12
N LEU A 114 8.55 0.76 -6.33
CA LEU A 114 7.59 -0.34 -6.54
C LEU A 114 6.31 0.14 -7.26
N GLY A 115 6.32 1.35 -7.83
CA GLY A 115 5.21 1.86 -8.65
C GLY A 115 4.07 2.53 -7.88
N LEU A 116 4.19 2.68 -6.55
CA LEU A 116 3.18 3.33 -5.72
C LEU A 116 3.63 4.73 -5.28
N ILE A 117 2.82 5.74 -5.58
CA ILE A 117 3.08 7.13 -5.20
C ILE A 117 2.08 7.54 -4.12
N PRO A 118 2.53 7.93 -2.92
CA PRO A 118 1.61 8.30 -1.86
C PRO A 118 0.90 9.62 -2.18
N ASN A 119 -0.41 9.65 -1.99
CA ASN A 119 -1.22 10.88 -2.03
C ASN A 119 -1.12 11.65 -0.71
N LEU A 120 -0.96 10.92 0.40
CA LEU A 120 -0.84 11.46 1.74
C LEU A 120 0.29 10.76 2.50
N LEU A 121 1.01 11.53 3.30
CA LEU A 121 2.03 11.03 4.21
C LEU A 121 1.56 11.19 5.66
N ALA A 122 1.28 10.07 6.32
CA ALA A 122 0.90 10.05 7.74
C ALA A 122 2.14 9.81 8.60
N CYS A 123 2.67 10.88 9.19
CA CYS A 123 3.88 10.79 10.00
C CYS A 123 3.56 10.56 11.48
N ARG A 124 3.94 9.38 11.99
CA ARG A 124 3.92 9.07 13.42
C ARG A 124 5.18 9.61 14.09
N SER A 125 5.04 10.32 15.21
CA SER A 125 6.16 10.76 16.03
C SER A 125 5.77 10.81 17.52
N SER A 126 6.76 10.86 18.41
CA SER A 126 6.54 11.00 19.87
C SER A 126 6.30 12.44 20.31
N LYS A 127 6.62 13.42 19.45
CA LYS A 127 6.35 14.84 19.63
C LYS A 127 5.65 15.37 18.38
N GLU A 128 4.96 16.50 18.50
CA GLU A 128 4.43 17.20 17.34
C GLU A 128 5.55 17.57 16.37
N LEU A 129 5.30 17.42 15.06
CA LEU A 129 6.30 17.73 14.04
C LEU A 129 6.51 19.23 13.92
N ASP A 130 7.77 19.64 13.92
CA ASP A 130 8.13 21.03 13.69
C ASP A 130 7.79 21.42 12.23
N GLU A 131 7.44 22.70 12.00
CA GLU A 131 7.06 23.18 10.65
C GLU A 131 8.19 22.99 9.63
N ASN A 132 9.45 23.13 10.05
CA ASN A 132 10.60 22.86 9.19
C ASN A 132 10.73 21.37 8.79
N VAL A 133 10.31 20.47 9.67
CA VAL A 133 10.31 19.01 9.45
C VAL A 133 9.19 18.63 8.50
N LYS A 134 7.99 19.22 8.66
CA LYS A 134 6.88 19.07 7.71
C LYS A 134 7.28 19.57 6.31
N ALA A 135 7.83 20.78 6.21
CA ALA A 135 8.29 21.36 4.94
C ALA A 135 9.37 20.49 4.25
N LYS A 136 10.31 19.96 5.05
CA LYS A 136 11.33 19.03 4.55
C LYS A 136 10.71 17.71 4.07
N LEU A 137 9.75 17.14 4.78
CA LEU A 137 9.08 15.92 4.34
C LEU A 137 8.30 16.14 3.05
N SER A 138 7.52 17.22 2.95
CA SER A 138 6.82 17.60 1.71
C SER A 138 7.81 17.72 0.53
N GLN A 139 8.89 18.50 0.68
CA GLN A 139 9.88 18.72 -0.37
C GLN A 139 10.58 17.42 -0.81
N PHE A 140 11.09 16.61 0.12
CA PHE A 140 11.88 15.42 -0.20
C PHE A 140 11.03 14.20 -0.58
N CYS A 141 9.80 14.12 -0.07
CA CYS A 141 8.88 13.04 -0.40
C CYS A 141 8.00 13.40 -1.60
N HIS A 142 8.05 14.64 -2.12
CA HIS A 142 7.17 15.18 -3.15
C HIS A 142 5.70 14.84 -2.90
N VAL A 143 5.24 15.18 -1.70
CA VAL A 143 3.83 15.12 -1.30
C VAL A 143 3.44 16.56 -0.97
N PRO A 144 2.27 17.05 -1.43
CA PRO A 144 1.84 18.43 -1.17
C PRO A 144 1.89 18.83 0.30
#